data_AF-K6WVE0-F1
#
_entry.id   AF-K6WVE0-F1
#
_cell.length_a   1.000
_cell.length_b   1.000
_cell.length_c   1.000
_cell.angle_alpha   90.00
_cell.angle_beta   90.00
_cell.angle_gamma   90.00
#
_symmetry.space_group_name_H-M   'P 1'
#
loop_
_entity.id
_entity.type
_entity.pdbx_description
1 polymer ?
#
loop_
_entity_poly.entity_id
_entity_poly.type
_entity_poly.pdbx_seq_one_letter_code
_entity_poly.pdbx_strand_id
1 'polypeptide(L)'
;MEWNGPDESLRDVLAHLALDKVPWLASISGEDEPSSARPVHVRELIEIHADVAPRWLALTRDIDRRSGWSDRIVDAICDPPESFLLSQIWAHVLTFSAHRRQLARWMLTDAGIDVSELDPDPIIWHRRQSGGFA
;
A
#
# COMPACT_ATOMS: atom_id res chain seq x y z
N MET A 1 -9.99 7.98 -14.56
CA MET A 1 -9.44 7.63 -13.23
C MET A 1 -8.21 8.47 -12.99
N GLU A 2 -8.40 9.62 -12.36
CA GLU A 2 -7.37 10.61 -12.00
C GLU A 2 -7.24 10.72 -10.46
N TRP A 3 -7.88 9.79 -9.73
CA TRP A 3 -8.06 9.89 -8.27
C TRP A 3 -6.75 9.82 -7.49
N ASN A 4 -5.78 9.05 -8.00
CA ASN A 4 -4.49 8.92 -7.35
C ASN A 4 -3.41 9.79 -8.02
N GLY A 5 -3.73 10.73 -8.91
CA GLY A 5 -2.70 11.58 -9.54
C GLY A 5 -1.59 10.79 -10.27
N PRO A 6 -0.58 11.49 -10.80
CA PRO A 6 0.45 10.87 -11.62
C PRO A 6 1.51 10.12 -10.80
N ASP A 7 2.19 9.14 -11.42
CA ASP A 7 3.42 8.50 -10.92
C ASP A 7 4.67 9.19 -11.54
N GLU A 8 4.68 10.54 -11.60
CA GLU A 8 5.65 11.34 -12.37
C GLU A 8 6.90 11.75 -11.59
N SER A 9 6.83 11.76 -10.25
CA SER A 9 7.96 12.09 -9.38
C SER A 9 8.16 11.06 -8.28
N LEU A 10 9.37 10.99 -7.72
CA LEU A 10 9.66 10.13 -6.57
C LEU A 10 8.74 10.44 -5.38
N ARG A 11 8.37 11.72 -5.22
CA ARG A 11 7.40 12.14 -4.20
C ARG A 11 6.05 11.48 -4.43
N ASP A 12 5.54 11.48 -5.66
CA ASP A 12 4.24 10.90 -5.98
C ASP A 12 4.24 9.40 -5.70
N VAL A 13 5.26 8.71 -6.20
CA VAL A 13 5.42 7.25 -6.02
C VAL A 13 5.50 6.88 -4.54
N LEU A 14 6.25 7.65 -3.73
CA LEU A 14 6.33 7.43 -2.28
C LEU A 14 5.00 7.73 -1.58
N ALA A 15 4.27 8.75 -2.02
CA ALA A 15 2.96 9.08 -1.49
C ALA A 15 1.96 7.94 -1.73
N HIS A 16 1.90 7.38 -2.94
CA HIS A 16 1.06 6.20 -3.21
C HIS A 16 1.44 5.00 -2.36
N LEU A 17 2.73 4.70 -2.24
CA LEU A 17 3.18 3.56 -1.45
C LEU A 17 2.73 3.63 0.02
N ALA A 18 2.72 4.84 0.59
CA ALA A 18 2.24 5.11 1.95
C ALA A 18 0.70 5.10 2.04
N LEU A 19 0.00 5.70 1.08
CA LEU A 19 -1.44 5.99 1.16
C LEU A 19 -2.36 4.92 0.55
N ASP A 20 -1.88 4.07 -0.37
CA ASP A 20 -2.71 3.16 -1.19
C ASP A 20 -3.62 2.22 -0.38
N LYS A 21 -3.35 2.04 0.92
CA LYS A 21 -4.12 1.16 1.81
C LYS A 21 -5.20 1.91 2.60
N VAL A 22 -5.08 3.23 2.73
CA VAL A 22 -5.93 4.06 3.59
C VAL A 22 -7.41 3.99 3.16
N PRO A 23 -7.78 4.16 1.87
CA PRO A 23 -9.17 4.07 1.44
C PRO A 23 -9.76 2.68 1.65
N TRP A 24 -8.96 1.63 1.42
CA TRP A 24 -9.38 0.25 1.68
C TRP A 24 -9.64 0.00 3.16
N LEU A 25 -8.76 0.48 4.05
CA LEU A 25 -8.98 0.36 5.49
C LEU A 25 -10.28 1.03 5.94
N ALA A 26 -10.55 2.24 5.41
CA ALA A 26 -11.77 2.97 5.71
C ALA A 26 -13.01 2.22 5.20
N SER A 27 -13.01 1.81 3.94
CA SER A 27 -14.11 1.06 3.31
C SER A 27 -14.39 -0.28 4.03
N ILE A 28 -13.35 -1.04 4.39
CA ILE A 28 -13.47 -2.32 5.09
C ILE A 28 -14.00 -2.13 6.52
N SER A 29 -13.58 -1.06 7.20
CA SER A 29 -13.91 -0.80 8.61
C SER A 29 -15.18 0.04 8.79
N GLY A 30 -15.78 0.53 7.69
CA GLY A 30 -16.91 1.46 7.71
C GLY A 30 -16.55 2.82 8.31
N GLU A 31 -15.29 3.24 8.20
CA GLU A 31 -14.84 4.58 8.59
C GLU A 31 -15.20 5.60 7.49
N ASP A 32 -15.13 6.89 7.83
CA ASP A 32 -15.37 7.98 6.87
C ASP A 32 -14.35 7.96 5.72
N GLU A 33 -14.73 8.54 4.59
CA GLU A 33 -13.84 8.70 3.44
C GLU A 33 -12.57 9.46 3.87
N PRO A 34 -11.37 8.90 3.59
CA PRO A 34 -10.14 9.55 3.99
C PRO A 34 -9.91 10.85 3.23
N SER A 35 -9.20 11.78 3.86
CA SER A 35 -8.81 13.03 3.23
C SER A 35 -8.02 12.78 1.94
N SER A 36 -8.40 13.48 0.87
CA SER A 36 -7.66 13.49 -0.40
C SER A 36 -6.41 14.38 -0.36
N ALA A 37 -6.16 15.06 0.76
CA ALA A 37 -4.99 15.92 0.92
C ALA A 37 -3.69 15.09 0.87
N ARG A 38 -2.78 15.47 -0.03
CA ARG A 38 -1.49 14.79 -0.16
C ARG A 38 -0.48 15.35 0.84
N PRO A 39 0.22 14.48 1.60
CA PRO A 39 1.31 14.89 2.46
C PRO A 39 2.43 15.60 1.69
N VAL A 40 2.95 16.68 2.25
CA VAL A 40 3.95 17.54 1.59
C VAL A 40 5.36 17.18 2.02
N HIS A 41 5.54 16.54 3.16
CA HIS A 41 6.85 16.17 3.69
C HIS A 41 7.03 14.66 3.80
N VAL A 42 8.25 14.20 3.54
CA VAL A 42 8.63 12.77 3.68
C VAL A 42 8.37 12.26 5.10
N ARG A 43 8.51 13.12 6.12
CA ARG A 43 8.19 12.79 7.51
C ARG A 43 6.74 12.35 7.68
N GLU A 44 5.80 13.08 7.09
CA GLU A 44 4.38 12.73 7.16
C GLU A 44 4.12 11.37 6.48
N LEU A 45 4.78 11.09 5.36
CA LEU A 45 4.68 9.79 4.68
C LEU A 45 5.20 8.64 5.56
N ILE A 46 6.28 8.86 6.30
CA ILE A 46 6.83 7.87 7.25
C ILE A 46 5.84 7.62 8.39
N GLU A 47 5.29 8.69 8.97
CA GLU A 47 4.32 8.61 10.07
C GLU A 47 3.04 7.88 9.63
N ILE A 48 2.52 8.21 8.46
CA ILE A 48 1.36 7.52 7.86
C ILE A 48 1.68 6.05 7.62
N HIS A 49 2.83 5.72 7.03
CA HIS A 49 3.20 4.32 6.79
C HIS A 49 3.34 3.55 8.11
N ALA A 50 3.87 4.18 9.16
CA ALA A 50 4.02 3.57 10.49
C ALA A 50 2.68 3.29 11.16
N ASP A 51 1.65 4.11 10.94
CA ASP A 51 0.27 3.87 11.41
C ASP A 51 -0.47 2.81 10.58
N VAL A 52 -0.40 2.94 9.26
CA VAL A 52 -1.19 2.12 8.31
C VAL A 52 -0.69 0.68 8.27
N ALA A 53 0.62 0.44 8.31
CA ALA A 53 1.17 -0.90 8.14
C ALA A 53 0.72 -1.90 9.23
N PRO A 54 0.75 -1.57 10.54
CA PRO A 54 0.22 -2.45 11.58
C PRO A 54 -1.27 -2.76 11.42
N ARG A 55 -2.10 -1.76 11.09
CA ARG A 55 -3.56 -1.93 10.86
C ARG A 55 -3.83 -2.87 9.69
N TRP A 56 -3.13 -2.67 8.57
CA TRP A 56 -3.23 -3.53 7.39
C TRP A 56 -2.85 -4.99 7.68
N LEU A 57 -1.76 -5.19 8.43
CA LEU A 57 -1.32 -6.54 8.82
C LEU A 57 -2.28 -7.20 9.81
N ALA A 58 -2.86 -6.45 10.76
CA ALA A 58 -3.87 -6.97 11.68
C ALA A 58 -5.12 -7.43 10.93
N LEU A 59 -5.60 -6.60 10.00
CA LEU A 59 -6.75 -6.94 9.15
C LEU A 59 -6.47 -8.16 8.26
N THR A 60 -5.29 -8.25 7.67
CA THR A 60 -4.87 -9.42 6.88
C THR A 60 -4.97 -10.71 7.70
N ARG A 61 -4.47 -10.69 8.95
CA ARG A 61 -4.53 -11.85 9.86
C ARG A 61 -5.96 -12.19 10.27
N ASP A 62 -6.80 -11.19 10.48
CA ASP A 62 -8.21 -11.41 10.81
C ASP A 62 -8.97 -12.11 9.67
N ILE A 63 -8.81 -11.61 8.44
CA ILE A 63 -9.40 -12.19 7.23
C ILE A 63 -8.97 -13.65 7.07
N ASP A 64 -7.68 -13.91 7.23
CA ASP A 64 -7.15 -15.27 7.11
C ASP A 64 -7.69 -16.21 8.19
N ARG A 65 -7.68 -15.77 9.46
CA ARG A 65 -8.21 -16.51 10.62
C ARG A 65 -9.67 -16.91 10.44
N ARG A 66 -10.48 -16.09 9.78
CA ARG A 66 -11.90 -16.36 9.50
C ARG A 66 -12.17 -16.92 8.10
N SER A 67 -11.12 -17.21 7.31
CA SER A 67 -11.22 -17.67 5.92
C SER A 67 -12.07 -16.74 5.03
N GLY A 68 -12.02 -15.43 5.29
CA GLY A 68 -12.91 -14.42 4.69
C GLY A 68 -12.44 -13.87 3.34
N TRP A 69 -11.45 -14.47 2.69
CA TRP A 69 -10.87 -13.93 1.44
C TRP A 69 -11.87 -13.78 0.28
N SER A 70 -13.00 -14.50 0.34
CA SER A 70 -14.11 -14.44 -0.61
C SER A 70 -15.24 -13.49 -0.21
N ASP A 71 -15.11 -12.77 0.91
CA ASP A 71 -16.12 -11.78 1.30
C ASP A 71 -16.14 -10.63 0.30
N ARG A 72 -17.35 -10.11 0.05
CA ARG A 72 -17.58 -8.93 -0.80
C ARG A 72 -17.66 -7.67 0.05
N ILE A 73 -16.99 -6.64 -0.42
CA ILE A 73 -17.15 -5.27 0.05
C ILE A 73 -17.85 -4.48 -1.02
N VAL A 74 -18.87 -3.75 -0.61
CA VAL A 74 -19.49 -2.71 -1.43
C VAL A 74 -18.76 -1.43 -1.08
N ASP A 75 -17.95 -0.94 -2.00
CA ASP A 75 -17.38 0.38 -1.87
C ASP A 75 -18.47 1.41 -2.16
N ALA A 76 -19.16 1.83 -1.10
CA ALA A 76 -20.22 2.81 -1.15
C ALA A 76 -19.69 4.24 -1.38
N ILE A 77 -18.36 4.44 -1.37
CA ILE A 77 -17.71 5.73 -1.64
C ILE A 77 -17.61 5.96 -3.16
N CYS A 78 -17.46 4.89 -3.95
CA CYS A 78 -17.49 4.96 -5.40
C CYS A 78 -18.90 5.28 -5.95
N ASP A 79 -18.97 6.04 -7.05
CA ASP A 79 -20.20 6.26 -7.84
C ASP A 79 -20.01 5.81 -9.30
N PRO A 80 -20.67 4.71 -9.75
CA PRO A 80 -21.59 3.87 -8.98
C PRO A 80 -20.87 3.00 -7.94
N PRO A 81 -21.57 2.53 -6.88
CA PRO A 81 -20.96 1.65 -5.89
C PRO A 81 -20.42 0.38 -6.54
N GLU A 82 -19.14 0.12 -6.33
CA GLU A 82 -18.47 -1.06 -6.89
C GLU A 82 -18.34 -2.15 -5.82
N SER A 83 -18.41 -3.41 -6.25
CA SER A 83 -18.27 -4.56 -5.36
C SER A 83 -16.99 -5.32 -5.65
N PHE A 84 -16.13 -5.47 -4.64
CA PHE A 84 -14.87 -6.19 -4.74
C PHE A 84 -14.80 -7.34 -3.74
N LEU A 85 -14.08 -8.40 -4.10
CA LEU A 85 -13.66 -9.39 -3.12
C LEU A 85 -12.48 -8.87 -2.31
N LEU A 86 -12.39 -9.23 -1.03
CA LEU A 86 -11.22 -8.92 -0.21
C LEU A 86 -9.91 -9.39 -0.87
N SER A 87 -9.89 -10.60 -1.42
CA SER A 87 -8.74 -11.11 -2.18
C SER A 87 -8.34 -10.22 -3.38
N GLN A 88 -9.29 -9.61 -4.09
CA GLN A 88 -9.01 -8.72 -5.22
C GLN A 88 -8.36 -7.42 -4.76
N ILE A 89 -8.79 -6.88 -3.62
CA ILE A 89 -8.18 -5.68 -3.01
C ILE A 89 -6.71 -5.93 -2.67
N TRP A 90 -6.38 -7.07 -2.06
CA TRP A 90 -4.98 -7.40 -1.75
C TRP A 90 -4.15 -7.62 -3.00
N ALA A 91 -4.70 -8.31 -4.00
CA ALA A 91 -4.03 -8.49 -5.30
C ALA A 91 -3.73 -7.14 -5.96
N HIS A 92 -4.69 -6.21 -5.94
CA HIS A 92 -4.52 -4.84 -6.42
C HIS A 92 -3.38 -4.11 -5.69
N VAL A 93 -3.45 -4.04 -4.36
CA VAL A 93 -2.46 -3.32 -3.53
C VAL A 93 -1.06 -3.89 -3.74
N LEU A 94 -0.91 -5.22 -3.75
CA LEU A 94 0.38 -5.87 -3.96
C LEU A 94 0.96 -5.59 -5.35
N THR A 95 0.13 -5.66 -6.40
CA THR A 95 0.55 -5.42 -7.78
C THR A 95 1.09 -4.01 -7.97
N PHE A 96 0.30 -3.01 -7.59
CA PHE A 96 0.70 -1.61 -7.75
C PHE A 96 1.84 -1.22 -6.82
N SER A 97 1.88 -1.74 -5.58
CA SER A 97 2.99 -1.50 -4.68
C SER A 97 4.30 -2.11 -5.20
N ALA A 98 4.27 -3.29 -5.84
CA ALA A 98 5.46 -3.90 -6.44
C ALA A 98 6.00 -3.05 -7.59
N HIS A 99 5.11 -2.62 -8.49
CA HIS A 99 5.46 -1.72 -9.59
C HIS A 99 6.12 -0.43 -9.08
N ARG A 100 5.46 0.27 -8.15
CA ARG A 100 5.92 1.56 -7.61
C ARG A 100 7.22 1.46 -6.84
N ARG A 101 7.46 0.38 -6.09
CA ARG A 101 8.76 0.18 -5.43
C ARG A 101 9.88 0.09 -6.45
N GLN A 102 9.66 -0.58 -7.59
CA GLN A 102 10.70 -0.64 -8.61
C GLN A 102 10.87 0.68 -9.35
N LEU A 103 9.79 1.40 -9.61
CA LEU A 103 9.86 2.75 -10.18
C LEU A 103 10.64 3.71 -9.26
N ALA A 104 10.39 3.69 -7.95
CA ALA A 104 11.13 4.49 -6.98
C ALA A 104 12.63 4.18 -6.97
N ARG A 105 13.00 2.89 -7.09
CA ARG A 105 14.40 2.46 -7.19
C ARG A 105 15.07 2.99 -8.45
N TRP A 106 14.38 2.95 -9.59
CA TRP A 106 14.88 3.53 -10.83
C TRP A 106 15.08 5.05 -10.71
N MET A 107 14.10 5.77 -10.17
CA MET A 107 14.20 7.22 -9.94
C MET A 107 15.35 7.59 -8.99
N LEU A 108 15.57 6.80 -7.93
CA LEU A 108 16.70 7.00 -7.01
C LEU A 108 18.04 6.75 -7.70
N THR A 109 18.13 5.68 -8.50
CA THR A 109 19.34 5.34 -9.27
C THR A 109 19.66 6.43 -10.29
N ASP A 110 18.64 6.93 -11.00
CA ASP A 110 18.75 8.02 -11.98
C ASP A 110 19.25 9.33 -11.30
N ALA A 111 18.82 9.57 -10.07
CA ALA A 111 19.32 10.67 -9.23
C ALA A 111 20.72 10.44 -8.64
N GLY A 112 21.39 9.33 -8.98
CA GLY A 112 22.75 9.00 -8.52
C GLY A 112 22.83 8.38 -7.12
N ILE A 113 21.70 7.92 -6.56
CA ILE A 113 21.67 7.22 -5.28
C ILE A 113 21.92 5.73 -5.50
N ASP A 114 22.91 5.17 -4.80
CA ASP A 114 23.15 3.74 -4.80
C ASP A 114 22.08 3.01 -3.98
N VAL A 115 21.32 2.14 -4.64
CA VAL A 115 20.25 1.32 -4.05
C VAL A 115 20.56 -0.18 -4.13
N SER A 116 21.82 -0.54 -4.39
CA SER A 116 22.26 -1.93 -4.54
C SER A 116 22.07 -2.75 -3.25
N GLU A 117 22.26 -2.15 -2.07
CA GLU A 117 22.07 -2.82 -0.78
C GLU A 117 20.58 -3.06 -0.42
N LEU A 118 19.69 -2.30 -1.06
CA LEU A 118 18.25 -2.41 -0.88
C LEU A 118 17.73 -3.53 -1.81
N ASP A 119 17.70 -4.77 -1.34
CA ASP A 119 17.17 -5.89 -2.14
C ASP A 119 15.65 -5.72 -2.35
N PRO A 120 15.13 -5.71 -3.60
CA PRO A 120 13.71 -5.52 -3.86
C PRO A 120 12.86 -6.78 -3.64
N ASP A 121 13.48 -7.96 -3.43
CA ASP A 121 12.75 -9.20 -3.23
C ASP A 121 12.09 -9.25 -1.83
N PRO A 122 10.75 -9.33 -1.73
CA PRO A 122 10.06 -9.42 -0.45
C PRO A 122 10.46 -10.65 0.38
N ILE A 123 10.91 -11.74 -0.26
CA ILE A 123 11.44 -12.93 0.45
C ILE A 123 12.72 -12.56 1.18
N ILE A 124 13.63 -11.85 0.51
CA ILE A 124 14.90 -11.41 1.12
C ILE A 124 14.63 -10.38 2.21
N TRP A 125 13.74 -9.42 1.98
CA TRP A 125 13.29 -8.50 3.01
C TRP A 125 12.75 -9.23 4.24
N HIS A 126 11.85 -10.20 4.05
CA HIS A 126 11.26 -10.96 5.16
C HIS A 126 12.33 -11.72 5.94
N ARG A 127 13.28 -12.37 5.26
CA ARG A 127 14.41 -13.06 5.91
C ARG A 127 15.25 -12.12 6.76
N ARG A 128 15.53 -10.90 6.28
CA ARG A 128 16.27 -9.88 7.04
C ARG A 128 15.53 -9.44 8.31
N GLN A 129 14.20 -9.36 8.26
CA GLN A 129 13.37 -8.93 9.41
C GLN A 129 13.11 -10.06 10.41
N SER A 130 12.92 -11.29 9.94
CA SER A 130 12.57 -12.45 10.78
C SER A 130 13.78 -13.23 11.30
N GLY A 131 14.98 -12.97 10.78
CA GLY A 131 16.17 -13.81 11.04
C GLY A 131 16.24 -15.08 10.18
N GLY A 132 15.34 -15.24 9.20
CA GLY A 132 15.18 -16.45 8.40
C GLY A 132 14.10 -17.38 8.96
N PHE A 133 13.78 -18.46 8.23
CA PHE A 133 12.93 -19.53 8.77
C PHE A 133 13.72 -20.26 9.85
N ALA A 134 13.65 -19.77 11.09
CA ALA A 134 13.98 -20.55 12.28
C ALA A 134 12.81 -21.47 12.63
#